data_AF-A0A927NVH0-F1
#
_entry.id   AF-A0A927NVH0-F1
#
_cell.length_a   1.000
_cell.length_b   1.000
_cell.length_c   1.000
_cell.angle_alpha   90.00
_cell.angle_beta   90.00
_cell.angle_gamma   90.00
#
_symmetry.space_group_name_H-M   'P 1'
#
loop_
_entity.id
_entity.type
_entity.pdbx_description
1 polymer ?
#
loop_
_entity_poly.entity_id
_entity_poly.type
_entity_poly.pdbx_seq_one_letter_code
_entity_poly.pdbx_strand_id
1 'polypeptide(L)'
;MKKQTWISIIAMSFAVLYSIGLIIAACWKTPSPSEENKANTPVNNVAFSYEEKIFNPDYVHEIKIELPENEWEDLKLRALYKECYDAKITVDGETFYHVGLRTKGNVTLLQSIVREWDRYSLIVDFGAFDTSQRYYGLDKLSLNNNICDSSFMRDYLCYDMMRSMGIPAPLCSFTALYLNDEYLGLYTSVEYMDESFCVRNFGYDYGNLYKPEHMNIAGMLTGEEKDCTLNLSALSGENGVDAADFLGVSDVTVSLKYQGQALSYYTDIWDNAVFKVGKSDKKRLINSLKQIEDGSLETALDTDILLRYFAVNAFVLNDDTYTSYAGHNYGLYEKDGKLSMLPWDYDHSLGCMGAASGSATWTELLNLPIDEPVINVAIENRPVLHALLSNETYKQIYYGYLDELLTSYIENGYVEKKVAETIELLLPYVDKEPADGVSRDRFDAAVKSNLDFCKYRGQSIRGQLSGAISKTTQAQQVAPQTLIDCSEFVSPDSGSLSDLLFPEGVYFEDLVASLVPRINTMATIAILPFETIKDLIFPSSDGGLVQRLEESGRVQDGEALRSEIKQLVLNFIKDVSALLVAPVALGIALIFAFTYGNKRRAAPRKKKKKGGEKNVV
;
A
#
# COMPACT_ATOMS: atom_id res chain seq x y z
N MET A 1 -72.67 -14.03 -8.69
CA MET A 1 -72.20 -12.73 -9.25
C MET A 1 -71.73 -12.95 -10.68
N LYS A 2 -72.24 -12.15 -11.63
CA LYS A 2 -72.17 -12.44 -13.08
C LYS A 2 -70.79 -12.06 -13.66
N LYS A 3 -70.37 -12.76 -14.73
CA LYS A 3 -69.11 -12.55 -15.49
C LYS A 3 -68.78 -11.07 -15.79
N GLN A 4 -69.80 -10.21 -15.94
CA GLN A 4 -69.65 -8.76 -16.12
C GLN A 4 -69.02 -8.04 -14.92
N THR A 5 -69.23 -8.53 -13.69
CA THR A 5 -68.66 -7.92 -12.48
C THR A 5 -67.14 -8.15 -12.42
N TRP A 6 -66.65 -9.31 -12.86
CA TRP A 6 -65.21 -9.61 -12.91
C TRP A 6 -64.47 -8.82 -14.00
N ILE A 7 -65.08 -8.66 -15.18
CA ILE A 7 -64.50 -7.84 -16.25
C ILE A 7 -64.41 -6.37 -15.82
N SER A 8 -65.41 -5.88 -15.07
CA SER A 8 -65.41 -4.50 -14.55
C SER A 8 -64.34 -4.28 -13.47
N ILE A 9 -64.11 -5.28 -12.61
CA ILE A 9 -63.07 -5.22 -11.58
C ILE A 9 -61.68 -5.27 -12.21
N ILE A 10 -61.44 -6.16 -13.19
CA ILE A 10 -60.16 -6.24 -13.89
C ILE A 10 -59.89 -4.96 -14.70
N ALA A 11 -60.90 -4.42 -15.38
CA ALA A 11 -60.77 -3.15 -16.08
C ALA A 11 -60.51 -1.96 -15.14
N MET A 12 -61.12 -1.94 -13.95
CA MET A 12 -60.80 -0.95 -12.91
C MET A 12 -59.38 -1.11 -12.38
N SER A 13 -58.89 -2.34 -12.17
CA SER A 13 -57.51 -2.58 -11.71
C SER A 13 -56.48 -2.15 -12.75
N PHE A 14 -56.73 -2.37 -14.04
CA PHE A 14 -55.88 -1.88 -15.12
C PHE A 14 -55.95 -0.36 -15.28
N ALA A 15 -57.12 0.26 -15.11
CA ALA A 15 -57.24 1.72 -15.14
C ALA A 15 -56.50 2.38 -13.97
N VAL A 16 -56.56 1.78 -12.77
CA VAL A 16 -55.83 2.25 -11.58
C VAL A 16 -54.32 2.10 -11.77
N LEU A 17 -53.84 0.95 -12.26
CA LEU A 17 -52.41 0.74 -12.56
C LEU A 17 -51.91 1.65 -13.68
N TYR A 18 -52.72 1.91 -14.71
CA TYR A 18 -52.38 2.85 -15.79
C TYR A 18 -52.33 4.30 -15.28
N SER A 19 -53.25 4.70 -14.39
CA SER A 19 -53.20 6.03 -13.76
C SER A 19 -52.03 6.18 -12.78
N ILE A 20 -51.61 5.11 -12.07
CA ILE A 20 -50.40 5.12 -11.24
C ILE A 20 -49.15 5.22 -12.14
N GLY A 21 -49.12 4.50 -13.27
CA GLY A 21 -48.05 4.62 -14.26
C GLY A 21 -47.96 6.01 -14.91
N LEU A 22 -49.10 6.67 -15.14
CA LEU A 22 -49.14 8.06 -15.63
C LEU A 22 -48.75 9.09 -14.56
N ILE A 23 -49.01 8.83 -13.27
CA ILE A 23 -48.53 9.68 -12.18
C ILE A 23 -47.02 9.53 -11.99
N ILE A 24 -46.47 8.31 -12.11
CA ILE A 24 -45.02 8.06 -12.08
C ILE A 24 -44.34 8.70 -13.30
N ALA A 25 -44.93 8.60 -14.49
CA ALA A 25 -44.41 9.25 -15.70
C ALA A 25 -44.56 10.78 -15.69
N ALA A 26 -45.61 11.33 -15.05
CA ALA A 26 -45.78 12.77 -14.87
C ALA A 26 -44.90 13.35 -13.76
N CYS A 27 -44.40 12.52 -12.84
CA CYS A 27 -43.34 12.86 -11.90
C CYS A 27 -41.92 12.81 -12.53
N TRP A 28 -41.79 12.33 -13.78
CA TRP A 28 -40.55 12.41 -14.57
C TRP A 28 -40.58 13.60 -15.55
N LYS A 29 -40.79 14.80 -15.01
CA LYS A 29 -40.23 16.00 -15.65
C LYS A 29 -38.77 16.07 -15.25
N THR A 30 -37.90 15.90 -16.24
CA THR A 30 -36.47 16.18 -16.14
C THR A 30 -36.27 17.59 -15.57
N PRO A 31 -35.57 17.74 -14.42
CA PRO A 31 -35.10 19.04 -14.00
C PRO A 31 -34.02 19.49 -15.00
N SER A 32 -34.00 20.77 -15.36
CA SER A 32 -32.82 21.36 -15.99
C SER A 32 -31.63 21.22 -15.04
N PRO A 33 -30.41 20.94 -15.54
CA PRO A 33 -29.23 20.82 -14.69
C PRO A 33 -28.85 22.22 -14.20
N SER A 34 -29.26 22.61 -12.99
CA SER A 34 -28.58 23.71 -12.28
C SER A 34 -28.88 23.88 -10.78
N GLU A 35 -29.95 23.37 -10.17
CA GLU A 35 -30.27 23.87 -8.80
C GLU A 35 -30.63 22.87 -7.69
N GLU A 36 -30.71 21.55 -7.93
CA GLU A 36 -31.18 20.60 -6.88
C GLU A 36 -30.19 19.51 -6.42
N ASN A 37 -28.90 19.59 -6.80
CA ASN A 37 -27.84 18.72 -6.27
C ASN A 37 -27.03 19.33 -5.09
N LYS A 38 -27.60 20.28 -4.34
CA LYS A 38 -26.94 20.88 -3.14
C LYS A 38 -27.24 20.15 -1.82
N ALA A 39 -27.42 18.83 -1.85
CA ALA A 39 -27.61 18.02 -0.64
C ALA A 39 -26.48 17.01 -0.36
N ASN A 40 -25.39 17.02 -1.14
CA ASN A 40 -24.08 16.47 -0.78
C ASN A 40 -23.00 17.49 -1.17
N THR A 41 -23.10 18.68 -0.57
CA THR A 41 -22.00 19.65 -0.63
C THR A 41 -20.88 19.10 0.26
N PRO A 42 -19.62 19.02 -0.18
CA PRO A 42 -18.52 18.62 0.69
C PRO A 42 -18.55 19.52 1.94
N VAL A 43 -18.48 18.87 3.10
CA VAL A 43 -18.46 19.51 4.41
C VAL A 43 -17.27 20.47 4.42
N ASN A 44 -17.53 21.79 4.35
CA ASN A 44 -16.55 22.89 4.51
C ASN A 44 -15.07 22.44 4.42
N ASN A 45 -14.56 22.17 3.22
CA ASN A 45 -13.14 21.86 3.06
C ASN A 45 -12.33 22.99 3.69
N VAL A 46 -11.52 22.66 4.68
CA VAL A 46 -10.60 23.62 5.27
C VAL A 46 -9.54 23.88 4.21
N ALA A 47 -9.60 25.05 3.58
CA ALA A 47 -8.61 25.44 2.58
C ALA A 47 -7.30 25.80 3.30
N PHE A 48 -6.26 25.06 2.99
CA PHE A 48 -4.92 25.33 3.48
C PHE A 48 -4.08 25.98 2.37
N SER A 49 -3.21 26.92 2.76
CA SER A 49 -2.37 27.60 1.77
C SER A 49 -1.29 26.69 1.16
N TYR A 50 -1.02 25.51 1.72
CA TYR A 50 -0.07 24.56 1.13
C TYR A 50 -0.56 24.01 -0.22
N GLU A 51 -1.88 23.96 -0.44
CA GLU A 51 -2.50 23.42 -1.66
C GLU A 51 -2.04 24.18 -2.91
N GLU A 52 -2.01 25.52 -2.83
CA GLU A 52 -1.60 26.41 -3.94
C GLU A 52 -0.10 26.72 -3.93
N LYS A 53 0.63 26.24 -2.91
CA LYS A 53 2.08 26.42 -2.77
C LYS A 53 2.78 25.18 -3.28
N ILE A 54 3.15 24.24 -2.41
CA ILE A 54 3.98 23.09 -2.78
C ILE A 54 3.30 22.10 -3.71
N PHE A 55 1.97 22.20 -3.90
CA PHE A 55 1.22 21.39 -4.86
C PHE A 55 0.73 22.19 -6.07
N ASN A 56 1.32 23.35 -6.34
CA ASN A 56 1.04 24.07 -7.58
C ASN A 56 1.61 23.28 -8.78
N PRO A 57 0.78 22.85 -9.73
CA PRO A 57 1.23 22.03 -10.85
C PRO A 57 1.85 22.85 -12.00
N ASP A 58 1.83 24.19 -11.95
CA ASP A 58 2.24 25.05 -13.07
C ASP A 58 3.77 25.12 -13.25
N TYR A 59 4.54 24.71 -12.23
CA TYR A 59 6.00 24.69 -12.28
C TYR A 59 6.57 23.54 -11.43
N VAL A 60 7.84 23.21 -11.64
CA VAL A 60 8.57 22.24 -10.81
C VAL A 60 9.14 22.99 -9.61
N HIS A 61 8.73 22.59 -8.40
CA HIS A 61 9.19 23.19 -7.15
C HIS A 61 10.67 22.92 -6.90
N GLU A 62 11.34 23.84 -6.19
CA GLU A 62 12.69 23.60 -5.69
C GLU A 62 12.63 23.25 -4.21
N ILE A 63 13.19 22.10 -3.82
CA ILE A 63 13.41 21.75 -2.42
C ILE A 63 14.90 21.52 -2.20
N LYS A 64 15.46 22.22 -1.21
CA LYS A 64 16.84 22.04 -0.75
C LYS A 64 16.86 21.47 0.65
N ILE A 65 17.55 20.35 0.79
CA ILE A 65 17.84 19.69 2.06
C ILE A 65 19.26 20.08 2.47
N GLU A 66 19.41 20.62 3.67
CA GLU A 66 20.70 20.83 4.32
C GLU A 66 20.79 19.89 5.53
N LEU A 67 21.71 18.94 5.46
CA LEU A 67 21.97 17.91 6.48
C LEU A 67 23.48 17.65 6.57
N PRO A 68 24.09 17.59 7.77
CA PRO A 68 25.51 17.28 7.90
C PRO A 68 25.87 15.97 7.16
N GLU A 69 27.02 15.96 6.46
CA GLU A 69 27.45 14.81 5.66
C GLU A 69 27.51 13.51 6.48
N ASN A 70 27.98 13.58 7.74
CA ASN A 70 28.00 12.43 8.63
C ASN A 70 26.60 11.91 9.03
N GLU A 71 25.58 12.77 9.05
CA GLU A 71 24.20 12.37 9.31
C GLU A 71 23.54 11.81 8.06
N TRP A 72 23.88 12.32 6.87
CA TRP A 72 23.46 11.69 5.61
C TRP A 72 24.03 10.29 5.45
N GLU A 73 25.33 10.10 5.73
CA GLU A 73 25.95 8.78 5.73
C GLU A 73 25.33 7.84 6.77
N ASP A 74 24.95 8.35 7.95
CA ASP A 74 24.24 7.56 8.95
C ASP A 74 22.81 7.21 8.49
N LEU A 75 22.10 8.12 7.84
CA LEU A 75 20.79 7.87 7.24
C LEU A 75 20.88 6.75 6.19
N LYS A 76 21.89 6.77 5.31
CA LYS A 76 22.15 5.67 4.37
C LYS A 76 22.50 4.38 5.10
N LEU A 77 23.30 4.48 6.17
CA LEU A 77 23.69 3.34 6.99
C LEU A 77 22.48 2.64 7.62
N ARG A 78 21.56 3.45 8.14
CA ARG A 78 20.40 3.05 8.94
C ARG A 78 19.09 3.19 8.16
N ALA A 79 19.15 3.21 6.83
CA ALA A 79 18.01 3.50 5.95
C ALA A 79 16.77 2.62 6.22
N LEU A 80 16.98 1.36 6.64
CA LEU A 80 15.91 0.42 6.97
C LEU A 80 15.18 0.76 8.29
N TYR A 81 15.83 1.42 9.24
CA TYR A 81 15.23 1.81 10.52
C TYR A 81 14.35 3.07 10.39
N LYS A 82 14.45 3.79 9.26
CA LYS A 82 13.64 4.99 8.97
C LYS A 82 13.71 6.03 10.10
N GLU A 83 14.88 6.15 10.73
CA GLU A 83 15.13 7.12 11.79
C GLU A 83 14.99 8.55 11.26
N CYS A 84 14.55 9.45 12.13
CA CYS A 84 14.26 10.83 11.79
C CYS A 84 15.44 11.73 12.17
N TYR A 85 15.97 12.46 11.20
CA TYR A 85 17.09 13.38 11.34
C TYR A 85 16.60 14.82 11.32
N ASP A 86 17.25 15.71 12.08
CA ASP A 86 16.92 17.14 12.13
C ASP A 86 17.62 17.85 10.97
N ALA A 87 16.84 18.24 9.97
CA ALA A 87 17.31 18.90 8.76
C ALA A 87 16.79 20.34 8.66
N LYS A 88 17.53 21.14 7.90
CA LYS A 88 17.06 22.43 7.38
C LYS A 88 16.52 22.23 5.98
N ILE A 89 15.29 22.67 5.73
CA ILE A 89 14.59 22.47 4.45
C ILE A 89 14.20 23.82 3.88
N THR A 90 14.58 24.08 2.63
CA THR A 90 14.13 25.27 1.90
C THR A 90 13.20 24.86 0.77
N VAL A 91 11.99 25.41 0.75
CA VAL A 91 10.96 25.17 -0.28
C VAL A 91 10.72 26.47 -1.04
N ASP A 92 10.99 26.50 -2.34
CA ASP A 92 10.84 27.68 -3.20
C ASP A 92 11.46 28.97 -2.60
N GLY A 93 12.61 28.83 -1.95
CA GLY A 93 13.35 29.94 -1.31
C GLY A 93 12.92 30.29 0.11
N GLU A 94 11.90 29.64 0.67
CA GLU A 94 11.50 29.79 2.08
C GLU A 94 12.08 28.67 2.94
N THR A 95 12.86 29.04 3.96
CA THR A 95 13.58 28.09 4.81
C THR A 95 12.85 27.78 6.11
N PHE A 96 12.75 26.50 6.42
CA PHE A 96 12.26 25.90 7.64
C PHE A 96 13.42 25.18 8.36
N TYR A 97 13.48 25.35 9.67
CA TYR A 97 14.49 24.71 10.53
C TYR A 97 13.81 23.63 11.38
N HIS A 98 14.57 22.69 11.95
CA HIS A 98 14.01 21.68 12.83
C HIS A 98 12.94 20.81 12.14
N VAL A 99 13.22 20.46 10.89
CA VAL A 99 12.32 19.65 10.05
C VAL A 99 12.83 18.22 10.05
N GLY A 100 11.94 17.27 10.33
CA GLY A 100 12.27 15.86 10.31
C GLY A 100 12.50 15.34 8.90
N LEU A 101 13.59 14.60 8.70
CA LEU A 101 13.90 13.90 7.46
C LEU A 101 14.11 12.41 7.73
N ARG A 102 13.43 11.54 6.98
CA ARG A 102 13.63 10.09 7.07
C ARG A 102 13.36 9.40 5.73
N THR A 103 13.88 8.19 5.57
CA THR A 103 13.59 7.34 4.42
C THR A 103 12.14 6.83 4.40
N LYS A 104 11.60 6.62 3.19
CA LYS A 104 10.29 5.99 2.90
C LYS A 104 10.50 4.72 2.08
N GLY A 105 9.57 3.78 2.23
CA GLY A 105 9.37 2.69 1.28
C GLY A 105 9.76 1.33 1.81
N ASN A 106 9.53 0.32 0.96
CA ASN A 106 9.90 -1.07 1.17
C ASN A 106 10.79 -1.50 -0.02
N VAL A 107 10.20 -1.90 -1.14
CA VAL A 107 10.95 -2.36 -2.33
C VAL A 107 11.84 -1.26 -2.91
N THR A 108 11.32 -0.04 -3.09
CA THR A 108 12.09 1.11 -3.60
C THR A 108 13.24 1.53 -2.68
N LEU A 109 13.07 1.36 -1.37
CA LEU A 109 14.12 1.57 -0.37
C LEU A 109 15.24 0.52 -0.52
N LEU A 110 14.87 -0.75 -0.69
CA LEU A 110 15.84 -1.83 -0.94
C LEU A 110 16.59 -1.62 -2.24
N GLN A 111 15.92 -1.21 -3.32
CA GLN A 111 16.59 -0.89 -4.58
C GLN A 111 17.64 0.21 -4.41
N SER A 112 17.31 1.27 -3.67
CA SER A 112 18.26 2.35 -3.39
C SER A 112 19.47 1.85 -2.62
N ILE A 113 19.26 0.97 -1.63
CA ILE A 113 20.34 0.36 -0.83
C ILE A 113 21.24 -0.55 -1.68
N VAL A 114 20.65 -1.45 -2.47
CA VAL A 114 21.37 -2.49 -3.23
C VAL A 114 22.14 -1.89 -4.40
N ARG A 115 21.60 -0.84 -5.01
CA ARG A 115 22.26 -0.12 -6.10
C ARG A 115 23.28 0.91 -5.61
N GLU A 116 23.42 1.06 -4.29
CA GLU A 116 24.24 2.09 -3.64
C GLU A 116 23.94 3.50 -4.14
N TRP A 117 22.66 3.80 -4.36
CA TRP A 117 22.20 5.10 -4.82
C TRP A 117 22.00 6.05 -3.64
N ASP A 118 22.36 7.32 -3.82
CA ASP A 118 22.01 8.39 -2.90
C ASP A 118 20.53 8.83 -3.05
N ARG A 119 19.80 8.22 -3.99
CA ARG A 119 18.44 8.60 -4.36
C ARG A 119 17.36 7.83 -3.59
N TYR A 120 17.11 8.23 -2.35
CA TYR A 120 16.04 7.66 -1.52
C TYR A 120 14.70 8.38 -1.72
N SER A 121 13.58 7.66 -1.57
CA SER A 121 12.31 8.32 -1.25
C SER A 121 12.33 8.81 0.20
N LEU A 122 11.84 10.01 0.46
CA LEU A 122 11.98 10.70 1.75
C LEU A 122 10.63 11.19 2.29
N ILE A 123 10.49 11.23 3.61
CA ILE A 123 9.43 11.98 4.30
C ILE A 123 10.06 13.22 4.93
N VAL A 124 9.47 14.36 4.63
CA VAL A 124 9.73 15.65 5.28
C VAL A 124 8.61 15.89 6.29
N ASP A 125 8.93 16.00 7.58
CA ASP A 125 7.99 16.20 8.67
C ASP A 125 8.25 17.55 9.36
N PHE A 126 7.43 18.55 9.04
CA PHE A 126 7.60 19.91 9.54
C PHE A 126 7.36 20.03 11.05
N GLY A 127 6.66 19.04 11.65
CA GLY A 127 6.30 19.01 13.06
C GLY A 127 7.16 18.08 13.94
N ALA A 128 8.17 17.41 13.37
CA ALA A 128 8.94 16.37 14.07
C ALA A 128 9.72 16.90 15.28
N PHE A 129 10.42 18.03 15.13
CA PHE A 129 11.27 18.62 16.18
C PHE A 129 10.70 19.94 16.73
N ASP A 130 9.83 20.62 15.98
CA ASP A 130 8.98 21.72 16.48
C ASP A 130 7.50 21.39 16.23
N THR A 131 6.82 20.91 17.27
CA THR A 131 5.40 20.52 17.19
C THR A 131 4.45 21.66 16.78
N SER A 132 4.87 22.92 16.87
CA SER A 132 4.08 24.10 16.46
C SER A 132 4.28 24.50 14.99
N GLN A 133 5.32 23.97 14.33
CA GLN A 133 5.65 24.29 12.94
C GLN A 133 4.85 23.43 11.96
N ARG A 134 4.38 24.06 10.88
CA ARG A 134 3.71 23.43 9.73
C ARG A 134 4.12 24.16 8.47
N TYR A 135 4.16 23.47 7.33
CA TYR A 135 4.28 24.13 6.04
C TYR A 135 2.90 24.60 5.58
N TYR A 136 2.50 25.81 5.95
CA TYR A 136 1.22 26.41 5.53
C TYR A 136 -0.03 25.53 5.79
N GLY A 137 0.02 24.73 6.87
CA GLY A 137 -1.03 23.77 7.26
C GLY A 137 -0.68 22.30 6.96
N LEU A 138 0.36 22.02 6.17
CA LEU A 138 0.83 20.67 5.88
C LEU A 138 1.72 20.15 7.01
N ASP A 139 1.44 18.94 7.49
CA ASP A 139 2.26 18.27 8.50
C ASP A 139 3.49 17.62 7.87
N LYS A 140 3.25 16.82 6.83
CA LYS A 140 4.24 15.94 6.21
C LYS A 140 4.13 15.96 4.69
N LEU A 141 5.27 15.89 4.03
CA LEU A 141 5.41 15.77 2.59
C LEU A 141 6.19 14.49 2.26
N SER A 142 5.70 13.71 1.30
CA SER A 142 6.44 12.59 0.72
C SER A 142 7.16 13.07 -0.53
N LEU A 143 8.44 12.75 -0.65
CA LEU A 143 9.25 12.97 -1.83
C LEU A 143 9.56 11.59 -2.42
N ASN A 144 8.80 11.20 -3.45
CA ASN A 144 8.95 9.93 -4.12
C ASN A 144 10.08 10.02 -5.17
N ASN A 145 11.02 9.08 -5.13
CA ASN A 145 12.16 9.04 -6.05
C ASN A 145 11.81 8.52 -7.46
N ASN A 146 10.60 7.96 -7.64
CA ASN A 146 10.06 7.44 -8.90
C ASN A 146 10.94 6.37 -9.59
N ILE A 147 11.70 5.59 -8.81
CA ILE A 147 12.57 4.54 -9.36
C ILE A 147 11.80 3.47 -10.17
N CYS A 148 10.54 3.22 -9.82
CA CYS A 148 9.64 2.31 -10.54
C CYS A 148 8.75 3.02 -11.57
N ASP A 149 8.82 4.35 -11.68
CA ASP A 149 8.03 5.14 -12.63
C ASP A 149 8.92 6.08 -13.45
N SER A 150 9.39 5.57 -14.58
CA SER A 150 10.23 6.35 -15.49
C SER A 150 9.48 7.50 -16.15
N SER A 151 8.14 7.55 -16.06
CA SER A 151 7.38 8.70 -16.55
C SER A 151 7.30 9.83 -15.53
N PHE A 152 7.57 9.56 -14.26
CA PHE A 152 7.29 10.41 -13.09
C PHE A 152 5.79 10.74 -12.88
N MET A 153 4.89 10.32 -13.77
CA MET A 153 3.53 10.84 -13.88
C MET A 153 2.44 9.90 -13.35
N ARG A 154 2.73 8.66 -12.94
CA ARG A 154 1.67 7.68 -12.62
C ARG A 154 0.87 8.06 -11.38
N ASP A 155 1.54 8.40 -10.27
CA ASP A 155 0.88 8.98 -9.09
C ASP A 155 0.07 10.23 -9.49
N TYR A 156 0.71 11.15 -10.21
CA TYR A 156 0.12 12.43 -10.62
C TYR A 156 -1.18 12.24 -11.44
N LEU A 157 -1.15 11.37 -12.46
CA LEU A 157 -2.30 11.08 -13.31
C LEU A 157 -3.37 10.30 -12.56
N CYS A 158 -3.00 9.29 -11.76
CA CYS A 158 -3.96 8.47 -11.04
C CYS A 158 -4.70 9.29 -9.98
N TYR A 159 -4.00 10.13 -9.19
CA TYR A 159 -4.69 10.99 -8.24
C TYR A 159 -5.51 12.09 -8.91
N ASP A 160 -5.12 12.56 -10.11
CA ASP A 160 -5.97 13.47 -10.88
C ASP A 160 -7.28 12.80 -11.35
N MET A 161 -7.20 11.56 -11.85
CA MET A 161 -8.39 10.75 -12.15
C MET A 161 -9.26 10.57 -10.90
N MET A 162 -8.66 10.22 -9.76
CA MET A 162 -9.39 10.04 -8.50
C MET A 162 -10.12 11.34 -8.08
N ARG A 163 -9.43 12.49 -8.07
CA ARG A 163 -10.03 13.78 -7.71
C ARG A 163 -11.10 14.24 -8.71
N SER A 164 -10.88 14.05 -10.01
CA SER A 164 -11.88 14.37 -11.04
C SER A 164 -13.16 13.56 -10.89
N MET A 165 -13.06 12.35 -10.34
CA MET A 165 -14.20 11.50 -9.99
C MET A 165 -14.78 11.77 -8.59
N GLY A 166 -14.29 12.78 -7.87
CA GLY A 166 -14.77 13.18 -6.54
C GLY A 166 -14.25 12.33 -5.38
N ILE A 167 -13.22 11.52 -5.60
CA ILE A 167 -12.60 10.69 -4.56
C ILE A 167 -11.55 11.55 -3.83
N PRO A 168 -11.60 11.63 -2.49
CA PRO A 168 -10.52 12.26 -1.71
C PRO A 168 -9.19 11.55 -1.98
N ALA A 169 -8.23 12.27 -2.55
CA ALA A 169 -6.93 11.73 -2.93
C ALA A 169 -5.82 12.74 -2.59
N PRO A 170 -4.58 12.26 -2.33
CA PRO A 170 -3.43 13.12 -2.10
C PRO A 170 -3.24 14.14 -3.22
N LEU A 171 -2.78 15.35 -2.86
CA LEU A 171 -2.26 16.30 -3.84
C LEU A 171 -0.84 15.91 -4.27
N CYS A 172 -0.50 16.21 -5.54
CA CYS A 172 0.82 15.91 -6.10
C CYS A 172 1.33 17.03 -7.00
N SER A 173 2.65 17.22 -6.98
CA SER A 173 3.42 18.10 -7.86
C SER A 173 4.82 17.53 -8.09
N PHE A 174 5.63 18.23 -8.86
CA PHE A 174 7.00 17.81 -9.18
C PHE A 174 8.02 18.67 -8.46
N THR A 175 9.18 18.08 -8.15
CA THR A 175 10.21 18.73 -7.34
C THR A 175 11.60 18.44 -7.87
N ALA A 176 12.37 19.48 -8.12
CA ALA A 176 13.82 19.41 -8.25
C ALA A 176 14.42 19.38 -6.85
N LEU A 177 14.97 18.23 -6.46
CA LEU A 177 15.49 18.02 -5.12
C LEU A 177 17.00 18.24 -5.08
N TYR A 178 17.46 18.91 -4.03
CA TYR A 178 18.87 19.16 -3.76
C TYR A 178 19.24 18.71 -2.36
N LEU A 179 20.43 18.14 -2.20
CA LEU A 179 21.05 17.82 -0.90
C LEU A 179 22.38 18.58 -0.81
N ASN A 180 22.52 19.46 0.19
CA ASN A 180 23.72 20.27 0.39
C ASN A 180 24.20 20.98 -0.90
N ASP A 181 23.24 21.61 -1.60
CA ASP A 181 23.39 22.27 -2.91
C ASP A 181 23.70 21.36 -4.12
N GLU A 182 23.83 20.05 -3.92
CA GLU A 182 23.96 19.08 -5.01
C GLU A 182 22.59 18.63 -5.52
N TYR A 183 22.38 18.63 -6.84
CA TYR A 183 21.12 18.18 -7.44
C TYR A 183 20.99 16.66 -7.34
N LEU A 184 19.98 16.21 -6.59
CA LEU A 184 19.72 14.80 -6.35
C LEU A 184 18.81 14.19 -7.43
N GLY A 185 18.01 15.00 -8.10
CA GLY A 185 17.14 14.56 -9.20
C GLY A 185 15.72 15.13 -9.12
N LEU A 186 14.90 14.69 -10.09
CA LEU A 186 13.48 14.97 -10.20
C LEU A 186 12.69 13.99 -9.33
N TYR A 187 11.82 14.54 -8.48
CA TYR A 187 11.00 13.81 -7.52
C TYR A 187 9.53 14.18 -7.71
N THR A 188 8.65 13.31 -7.23
CA THR A 188 7.22 13.64 -7.08
C THR A 188 6.95 13.99 -5.62
N SER A 189 6.48 15.21 -5.40
CA SER A 189 5.95 15.66 -4.12
C SER A 189 4.53 15.15 -3.96
N VAL A 190 4.25 14.42 -2.88
CA VAL A 190 2.94 13.84 -2.57
C VAL A 190 2.51 14.25 -1.17
N GLU A 191 1.31 14.78 -1.04
CA GLU A 191 0.68 15.07 0.24
C GLU A 191 0.61 13.81 1.08
N TYR A 192 1.25 13.82 2.26
CA TYR A 192 1.27 12.64 3.09
C TYR A 192 -0.11 12.42 3.73
N MET A 193 -0.62 11.19 3.64
CA MET A 193 -1.93 10.83 4.20
C MET A 193 -1.84 10.75 5.73
N ASP A 194 -2.09 11.89 6.38
CA ASP A 194 -2.07 12.17 7.83
C ASP A 194 -3.13 13.23 8.20
N GLU A 195 -3.01 13.90 9.35
CA GLU A 195 -3.98 14.87 9.87
C GLU A 195 -4.36 15.98 8.88
N SER A 196 -3.38 16.68 8.28
CA SER A 196 -3.62 17.75 7.29
C SER A 196 -4.44 17.27 6.09
N PHE A 197 -4.13 16.10 5.53
CA PHE A 197 -4.93 15.46 4.49
C PHE A 197 -6.37 15.22 4.97
N CYS A 198 -6.54 14.66 6.17
CA CYS A 198 -7.86 14.38 6.71
C CYS A 198 -8.68 15.66 6.95
N VAL A 199 -8.06 16.72 7.47
CA VAL A 199 -8.72 18.00 7.72
C VAL A 199 -9.11 18.70 6.41
N ARG A 200 -8.25 18.65 5.38
CA ARG A 200 -8.54 19.22 4.05
C ARG A 200 -9.77 18.57 3.42
N ASN A 201 -9.88 17.24 3.51
CA ASN A 201 -10.94 16.48 2.82
C ASN A 201 -12.21 16.24 3.67
N PHE A 202 -12.10 16.22 5.00
CA PHE A 202 -13.21 15.81 5.89
C PHE A 202 -13.49 16.82 7.02
N GLY A 203 -12.71 17.89 7.13
CA GLY A 203 -12.77 18.88 8.22
C GLY A 203 -12.19 18.35 9.53
N TYR A 204 -12.20 19.18 10.58
CA TYR A 204 -11.65 18.83 11.91
C TYR A 204 -12.40 17.73 12.67
N ASP A 205 -13.58 17.34 12.19
CA ASP A 205 -14.36 16.21 12.69
C ASP A 205 -14.09 14.95 11.83
N TYR A 206 -12.85 14.75 11.40
CA TYR A 206 -12.47 13.59 10.60
C TYR A 206 -12.50 12.30 11.44
N GLY A 207 -12.67 11.16 10.77
CA GLY A 207 -12.72 9.83 11.35
C GLY A 207 -11.34 9.21 11.62
N ASN A 208 -11.29 7.89 11.79
CA ASN A 208 -10.01 7.19 11.88
C ASN A 208 -9.48 6.85 10.49
N LEU A 209 -8.16 6.85 10.39
CA LEU A 209 -7.44 6.47 9.19
C LEU A 209 -6.46 5.35 9.53
N TYR A 210 -6.51 4.30 8.72
CA TYR A 210 -5.66 3.13 8.84
C TYR A 210 -4.95 2.91 7.50
N LYS A 211 -3.75 2.33 7.55
CA LYS A 211 -3.04 1.83 6.37
C LYS A 211 -2.87 0.32 6.53
N PRO A 212 -3.91 -0.50 6.25
CA PRO A 212 -3.79 -1.94 6.40
C PRO A 212 -2.61 -2.46 5.58
N GLU A 213 -1.63 -3.02 6.25
CA GLU A 213 -0.38 -3.47 5.65
C GLU A 213 0.09 -4.73 6.36
N HIS A 214 0.40 -5.77 5.59
CA HIS A 214 1.05 -6.99 6.08
C HIS A 214 2.56 -7.00 5.81
N MET A 215 3.04 -6.06 5.00
CA MET A 215 4.35 -6.08 4.36
C MET A 215 5.29 -4.98 4.85
N ASN A 216 5.70 -5.02 6.11
CA ASN A 216 6.81 -4.16 6.55
C ASN A 216 8.16 -4.83 6.29
N ILE A 217 8.59 -4.89 5.03
CA ILE A 217 9.86 -5.56 4.63
C ILE A 217 11.05 -5.00 5.41
N ALA A 218 11.10 -3.67 5.59
CA ALA A 218 12.15 -3.03 6.38
C ALA A 218 12.13 -3.48 7.85
N GLY A 219 10.95 -3.59 8.46
CA GLY A 219 10.76 -4.11 9.81
C GLY A 219 11.12 -5.60 9.94
N MET A 220 10.83 -6.41 8.92
CA MET A 220 11.25 -7.82 8.87
C MET A 220 12.77 -7.96 8.81
N LEU A 221 13.43 -7.14 7.98
CA LEU A 221 14.88 -7.15 7.82
C LEU A 221 15.64 -6.59 9.03
N THR A 222 15.01 -5.70 9.82
CA THR A 222 15.60 -5.13 11.04
C THR A 222 15.24 -5.91 12.30
N GLY A 223 14.28 -6.84 12.22
CA GLY A 223 13.75 -7.59 13.37
C GLY A 223 12.79 -6.81 14.26
N GLU A 224 12.26 -5.68 13.77
CA GLU A 224 11.14 -4.97 14.41
C GLU A 224 9.84 -5.76 14.28
N GLU A 225 9.65 -6.45 13.15
CA GLU A 225 8.56 -7.40 12.94
C GLU A 225 8.90 -8.76 13.57
N LYS A 226 8.05 -9.24 14.48
CA LYS A 226 8.35 -10.41 15.33
C LYS A 226 7.72 -11.72 14.86
N ASP A 227 6.76 -11.66 13.94
CA ASP A 227 5.91 -12.80 13.56
C ASP A 227 5.89 -13.06 12.04
N CYS A 228 6.81 -12.47 11.28
CA CYS A 228 6.91 -12.65 9.82
C CYS A 228 8.26 -13.23 9.42
N THR A 229 8.27 -14.08 8.38
CA THR A 229 9.49 -14.66 7.79
C THR A 229 9.63 -14.22 6.35
N LEU A 230 10.70 -13.47 6.04
CA LEU A 230 11.03 -13.09 4.67
C LEU A 230 11.89 -14.19 4.04
N ASN A 231 11.36 -14.89 3.02
CA ASN A 231 12.09 -15.96 2.35
C ASN A 231 12.81 -15.41 1.11
N LEU A 232 13.93 -14.70 1.30
CA LEU A 232 14.64 -14.12 0.15
C LEU A 232 15.22 -15.17 -0.80
N SER A 233 15.41 -16.41 -0.36
CA SER A 233 15.88 -17.49 -1.25
C SER A 233 14.84 -17.95 -2.26
N ALA A 234 13.57 -17.65 -2.00
CA ALA A 234 12.56 -17.80 -3.02
C ALA A 234 12.88 -16.89 -4.23
N LEU A 235 13.39 -15.67 -4.01
CA LEU A 235 13.72 -14.70 -5.07
C LEU A 235 14.89 -15.09 -5.99
N SER A 236 15.72 -16.05 -5.58
CA SER A 236 16.89 -16.48 -6.37
C SER A 236 16.59 -17.63 -7.34
N GLY A 237 15.34 -18.10 -7.42
CA GLY A 237 14.94 -19.26 -8.21
C GLY A 237 14.47 -18.94 -9.63
N GLU A 238 14.89 -19.75 -10.61
CA GLU A 238 14.32 -19.76 -11.97
C GLU A 238 12.89 -20.31 -11.94
N ASN A 239 11.93 -19.44 -11.66
CA ASN A 239 10.50 -19.47 -11.97
C ASN A 239 9.88 -18.44 -11.03
N GLY A 240 9.25 -17.40 -11.60
CA GLY A 240 8.73 -16.25 -10.86
C GLY A 240 8.16 -16.63 -9.48
N VAL A 241 8.60 -15.91 -8.47
CA VAL A 241 8.20 -16.16 -7.09
C VAL A 241 6.81 -15.60 -6.90
N ASP A 242 5.89 -16.43 -6.40
CA ASP A 242 4.63 -15.91 -5.89
C ASP A 242 4.96 -14.96 -4.73
N ALA A 243 4.49 -13.71 -4.77
CA ALA A 243 4.67 -12.78 -3.67
C ALA A 243 4.20 -13.40 -2.34
N ALA A 244 3.17 -14.26 -2.38
CA ALA A 244 2.72 -15.09 -1.25
C ALA A 244 3.85 -15.93 -0.64
N ASP A 245 4.61 -16.62 -1.49
CA ASP A 245 5.71 -17.52 -1.11
C ASP A 245 6.96 -16.74 -0.70
N PHE A 246 7.19 -15.56 -1.30
CA PHE A 246 8.26 -14.65 -0.91
C PHE A 246 8.05 -14.11 0.52
N LEU A 247 6.80 -13.79 0.87
CA LEU A 247 6.46 -13.05 2.10
C LEU A 247 5.91 -13.94 3.21
N GLY A 248 5.45 -15.16 2.88
CA GLY A 248 4.87 -16.10 3.84
C GLY A 248 3.57 -15.63 4.49
N VAL A 249 2.81 -14.72 3.85
CA VAL A 249 1.66 -14.03 4.45
C VAL A 249 0.35 -14.74 4.12
N SER A 250 -0.49 -14.98 5.14
CA SER A 250 -1.88 -15.41 4.93
C SER A 250 -2.83 -14.20 4.90
N ASP A 251 -3.39 -13.90 3.72
CA ASP A 251 -4.24 -12.73 3.46
C ASP A 251 -5.68 -12.88 4.00
N VAL A 252 -5.89 -12.45 5.24
CA VAL A 252 -7.26 -12.32 5.77
C VAL A 252 -7.57 -10.93 6.33
N THR A 253 -6.62 -10.26 6.99
CA THR A 253 -6.87 -8.95 7.61
C THR A 253 -6.97 -7.81 6.57
N VAL A 254 -5.99 -7.68 5.67
CA VAL A 254 -5.99 -6.64 4.62
C VAL A 254 -7.06 -6.86 3.56
N SER A 255 -7.58 -8.08 3.44
CA SER A 255 -8.80 -8.36 2.67
C SER A 255 -10.07 -7.71 3.26
N LEU A 256 -10.02 -7.23 4.51
CA LEU A 256 -11.17 -6.72 5.27
C LEU A 256 -12.26 -7.78 5.49
N LYS A 257 -11.84 -9.04 5.72
CA LYS A 257 -12.74 -10.14 6.05
C LYS A 257 -13.08 -10.11 7.54
N TYR A 258 -14.35 -10.36 7.88
CA TYR A 258 -14.72 -10.55 9.28
C TYR A 258 -14.19 -11.92 9.78
N GLN A 259 -13.47 -11.89 10.90
CA GLN A 259 -12.87 -13.07 11.53
C GLN A 259 -13.40 -13.33 12.95
N GLY A 260 -14.39 -12.56 13.41
CA GLY A 260 -14.89 -12.60 14.78
C GLY A 260 -14.59 -11.34 15.57
N GLN A 261 -14.83 -11.38 16.88
CA GLN A 261 -14.80 -10.21 17.77
C GLN A 261 -13.48 -10.01 18.51
N ALA A 262 -12.54 -10.97 18.41
CA ALA A 262 -11.26 -10.85 19.07
C ALA A 262 -10.43 -9.76 18.37
N LEU A 263 -9.87 -8.83 19.15
CA LEU A 263 -9.05 -7.77 18.57
C LEU A 263 -7.83 -8.40 17.88
N SER A 264 -7.13 -9.36 18.49
CA SER A 264 -5.93 -9.99 17.93
C SER A 264 -6.02 -10.55 16.50
N TYR A 265 -7.21 -10.60 15.89
CA TYR A 265 -7.41 -10.97 14.49
C TYR A 265 -7.17 -9.85 13.48
N TYR A 266 -7.11 -8.58 13.91
CA TYR A 266 -6.97 -7.45 12.98
C TYR A 266 -5.84 -6.49 13.35
N THR A 267 -4.74 -7.03 13.88
CA THR A 267 -3.51 -6.29 14.23
C THR A 267 -3.01 -5.45 13.07
N ASP A 268 -3.04 -6.00 11.85
CA ASP A 268 -2.50 -5.38 10.63
C ASP A 268 -3.26 -4.10 10.22
N ILE A 269 -4.47 -3.87 10.78
CA ILE A 269 -5.23 -2.63 10.59
C ILE A 269 -4.77 -1.54 11.56
N TRP A 270 -4.76 -1.80 12.87
CA TRP A 270 -4.54 -0.74 13.86
C TRP A 270 -3.12 -0.61 14.38
N ASP A 271 -2.25 -1.58 14.14
CA ASP A 271 -0.82 -1.39 14.38
C ASP A 271 -0.26 -0.41 13.32
N ASN A 272 -0.96 -0.29 12.18
CA ASN A 272 -0.75 0.71 11.13
C ASN A 272 -1.84 1.81 11.11
N ALA A 273 -2.48 2.09 12.27
CA ALA A 273 -3.37 3.24 12.39
C ALA A 273 -2.54 4.54 12.32
N VAL A 274 -3.00 5.51 11.52
CA VAL A 274 -2.35 6.82 11.41
C VAL A 274 -2.53 7.63 12.71
N PHE A 275 -3.70 7.51 13.33
CA PHE A 275 -4.03 8.17 14.58
C PHE A 275 -4.09 7.18 15.75
N LYS A 276 -4.04 7.71 16.97
CA LYS A 276 -4.22 6.90 18.17
C LYS A 276 -5.65 6.37 18.26
N VAL A 277 -5.81 5.05 18.13
CA VAL A 277 -7.12 4.39 18.16
C VAL A 277 -7.42 3.68 19.48
N GLY A 278 -8.64 3.87 19.98
CA GLY A 278 -9.14 3.26 21.22
C GLY A 278 -9.84 1.91 21.00
N LYS A 279 -10.18 1.24 22.10
CA LYS A 279 -10.92 -0.03 22.07
C LYS A 279 -12.32 0.12 21.44
N SER A 280 -12.96 1.29 21.60
CA SER A 280 -14.24 1.61 20.98
C SER A 280 -14.15 1.67 19.46
N ASP A 281 -13.10 2.29 18.94
CA ASP A 281 -12.87 2.46 17.49
C ASP A 281 -12.63 1.11 16.83
N LYS A 282 -11.74 0.31 17.41
CA LYS A 282 -11.48 -1.06 16.94
C LYS A 282 -12.75 -1.91 16.90
N LYS A 283 -13.60 -1.83 17.93
CA LYS A 283 -14.88 -2.55 17.95
C LYS A 283 -15.88 -2.04 16.92
N ARG A 284 -15.92 -0.73 16.68
CA ARG A 284 -16.78 -0.10 15.69
C ARG A 284 -16.41 -0.58 14.29
N LEU A 285 -15.12 -0.56 13.94
CA LEU A 285 -14.61 -1.10 12.68
C LEU A 285 -14.93 -2.60 12.51
N ILE A 286 -14.70 -3.43 13.53
CA ILE A 286 -15.05 -4.87 13.49
C ILE A 286 -16.54 -5.07 13.24
N ASN A 287 -17.39 -4.22 13.82
CA ASN A 287 -18.82 -4.26 13.56
C ASN A 287 -19.15 -3.89 12.12
N SER A 288 -18.44 -2.93 11.50
CA SER A 288 -18.58 -2.63 10.07
C SER A 288 -18.21 -3.84 9.21
N LEU A 289 -17.10 -4.53 9.50
CA LEU A 289 -16.71 -5.76 8.80
C LEU A 289 -17.78 -6.85 8.89
N LYS A 290 -18.36 -7.03 10.09
CA LYS A 290 -19.47 -7.96 10.29
C LYS A 290 -20.71 -7.55 9.48
N GLN A 291 -21.05 -6.27 9.46
CA GLN A 291 -22.20 -5.77 8.70
C GLN A 291 -22.03 -5.96 7.19
N ILE A 292 -20.80 -5.86 6.67
CA ILE A 292 -20.50 -6.19 5.26
C ILE A 292 -20.78 -7.67 5.00
N GLU A 293 -20.29 -8.56 5.87
CA GLU A 293 -20.57 -10.01 5.77
C GLU A 293 -22.08 -10.32 5.86
N ASP A 294 -22.81 -9.63 6.75
CA ASP A 294 -24.26 -9.75 6.93
C ASP A 294 -25.07 -9.08 5.78
N GLY A 295 -24.42 -8.42 4.81
CA GLY A 295 -25.05 -7.74 3.68
C GLY A 295 -25.66 -6.36 3.99
N SER A 296 -25.38 -5.79 5.15
CA SER A 296 -25.85 -4.47 5.59
C SER A 296 -24.92 -3.35 5.12
N LEU A 297 -24.83 -3.15 3.80
CA LEU A 297 -23.79 -2.31 3.18
C LEU A 297 -23.93 -0.82 3.50
N GLU A 298 -25.13 -0.23 3.42
CA GLU A 298 -25.33 1.22 3.62
C GLU A 298 -24.98 1.72 5.03
N THR A 299 -25.02 0.83 6.03
CA THR A 299 -24.63 1.17 7.40
C THR A 299 -23.13 1.03 7.63
N ALA A 300 -22.46 0.19 6.84
CA ALA A 300 -21.06 -0.16 7.02
C ALA A 300 -20.12 0.54 6.04
N LEU A 301 -20.63 1.01 4.90
CA LEU A 301 -19.85 1.53 3.79
C LEU A 301 -20.30 2.95 3.40
N ASP A 302 -19.34 3.77 2.97
CA ASP A 302 -19.60 4.88 2.08
C ASP A 302 -19.65 4.34 0.64
N THR A 303 -20.85 3.90 0.25
CA THR A 303 -21.07 3.19 -1.01
C THR A 303 -20.74 4.06 -2.23
N ASP A 304 -20.99 5.37 -2.17
CA ASP A 304 -20.72 6.28 -3.29
C ASP A 304 -19.22 6.41 -3.57
N ILE A 305 -18.44 6.76 -2.53
CA ILE A 305 -16.99 6.92 -2.65
C ILE A 305 -16.32 5.61 -3.05
N LEU A 306 -16.75 4.47 -2.49
CA LEU A 306 -16.18 3.17 -2.84
C LEU A 306 -16.47 2.77 -4.28
N LEU A 307 -17.67 3.00 -4.81
CA LEU A 307 -17.99 2.69 -6.20
C LEU A 307 -17.18 3.54 -7.17
N ARG A 308 -16.97 4.83 -6.86
CA ARG A 308 -16.07 5.71 -7.62
C ARG A 308 -14.63 5.21 -7.55
N TYR A 309 -14.13 4.91 -6.36
CA TYR A 309 -12.79 4.38 -6.12
C TYR A 309 -12.54 3.11 -6.95
N PHE A 310 -13.45 2.13 -6.89
CA PHE A 310 -13.31 0.90 -7.65
C PHE A 310 -13.44 1.11 -9.16
N ALA A 311 -14.24 2.09 -9.63
CA ALA A 311 -14.29 2.43 -11.05
C ALA A 311 -12.94 2.95 -11.56
N VAL A 312 -12.33 3.89 -10.84
CA VAL A 312 -11.00 4.40 -11.19
C VAL A 312 -9.94 3.30 -11.05
N ASN A 313 -9.96 2.51 -9.97
CA ASN A 313 -8.99 1.43 -9.75
C ASN A 313 -9.08 0.33 -10.83
N ALA A 314 -10.29 -0.03 -11.25
CA ALA A 314 -10.52 -0.96 -12.35
C ALA A 314 -10.03 -0.42 -13.70
N PHE A 315 -9.98 0.92 -13.87
CA PHE A 315 -9.38 1.54 -15.03
C PHE A 315 -7.85 1.53 -14.93
N VAL A 316 -7.26 2.05 -13.87
CA VAL A 316 -5.79 2.24 -13.79
C VAL A 316 -5.02 0.94 -13.57
N LEU A 317 -5.70 -0.15 -13.16
CA LEU A 317 -5.13 -1.49 -12.92
C LEU A 317 -3.89 -1.44 -12.02
N ASN A 318 -4.08 -0.98 -10.79
CA ASN A 318 -3.03 -1.07 -9.77
C ASN A 318 -3.10 -2.45 -9.09
N ASP A 319 -2.09 -3.28 -9.35
CA ASP A 319 -1.95 -4.65 -8.85
C ASP A 319 -1.24 -4.74 -7.50
N ASP A 320 -1.03 -3.60 -6.82
CA ASP A 320 -0.53 -3.54 -5.45
C ASP A 320 -1.60 -2.99 -4.47
N THR A 321 -2.87 -2.96 -4.90
CA THR A 321 -3.99 -2.41 -4.10
C THR A 321 -4.88 -3.49 -3.48
N TYR A 322 -5.95 -3.07 -2.78
CA TYR A 322 -7.03 -3.94 -2.31
C TYR A 322 -7.51 -4.94 -3.37
N THR A 323 -7.52 -4.61 -4.67
CA THR A 323 -8.06 -5.49 -5.72
C THR A 323 -7.06 -6.55 -6.21
N SER A 324 -5.86 -6.63 -5.66
CA SER A 324 -4.87 -7.65 -6.00
C SER A 324 -4.57 -8.55 -4.82
N TYR A 325 -3.80 -9.62 -5.04
CA TYR A 325 -3.28 -10.49 -3.97
C TYR A 325 -2.54 -9.73 -2.86
N ALA A 326 -1.83 -8.63 -3.19
CA ALA A 326 -1.04 -7.86 -2.23
C ALA A 326 -1.92 -7.26 -1.11
N GLY A 327 -3.06 -6.66 -1.49
CA GLY A 327 -3.95 -6.03 -0.53
C GLY A 327 -3.33 -4.83 0.19
N HIS A 328 -2.46 -4.07 -0.48
CA HIS A 328 -1.76 -2.90 0.08
C HIS A 328 -2.25 -1.59 -0.53
N ASN A 329 -1.53 -0.49 -0.27
CA ASN A 329 -1.65 0.78 -0.99
C ASN A 329 -3.09 1.35 -1.07
N TYR A 330 -3.87 1.13 -0.01
CA TYR A 330 -5.12 1.82 0.23
C TYR A 330 -5.19 2.32 1.68
N GLY A 331 -5.61 3.57 1.85
CA GLY A 331 -6.03 4.09 3.15
C GLY A 331 -7.43 3.59 3.46
N LEU A 332 -7.62 2.94 4.60
CA LEU A 332 -8.95 2.62 5.11
C LEU A 332 -9.40 3.77 6.01
N TYR A 333 -10.43 4.49 5.57
CA TYR A 333 -11.02 5.58 6.35
C TYR A 333 -12.33 5.13 6.98
N GLU A 334 -12.47 5.36 8.28
CA GLU A 334 -13.64 4.98 9.07
C GLU A 334 -14.22 6.19 9.80
N LYS A 335 -15.47 6.55 9.50
CA LYS A 335 -16.21 7.56 10.25
C LYS A 335 -17.58 7.02 10.67
N ASP A 336 -17.87 7.07 11.96
CA ASP A 336 -19.15 6.64 12.55
C ASP A 336 -19.61 5.21 12.17
N GLY A 337 -18.65 4.32 11.91
CA GLY A 337 -18.89 2.94 11.48
C GLY A 337 -19.04 2.76 9.98
N LYS A 338 -18.89 3.81 9.18
CA LYS A 338 -18.82 3.72 7.71
C LYS A 338 -17.38 3.69 7.24
N LEU A 339 -17.08 2.71 6.40
CA LEU A 339 -15.77 2.49 5.78
C LEU A 339 -15.74 3.04 4.36
N SER A 340 -14.60 3.61 3.99
CA SER A 340 -14.26 4.00 2.61
C SER A 340 -12.77 3.72 2.35
N MET A 341 -12.36 3.81 1.08
CA MET A 341 -10.97 3.62 0.67
C MET A 341 -10.42 4.91 0.06
N LEU A 342 -9.15 5.17 0.34
CA LEU A 342 -8.40 6.32 -0.14
C LEU A 342 -7.18 5.82 -0.93
N PRO A 343 -6.88 6.40 -2.10
CA PRO A 343 -5.76 5.96 -2.91
C PRO A 343 -4.42 6.40 -2.29
N TRP A 344 -3.41 5.52 -2.37
CA TRP A 344 -2.04 5.75 -1.92
C TRP A 344 -1.08 4.90 -2.76
N ASP A 345 0.15 5.36 -3.04
CA ASP A 345 1.17 4.67 -3.89
C ASP A 345 0.57 4.09 -5.20
N TYR A 346 0.27 4.98 -6.16
CA TYR A 346 -0.29 4.62 -7.47
C TYR A 346 0.76 4.61 -8.60
N ASP A 347 2.04 4.70 -8.26
CA ASP A 347 3.17 4.57 -9.18
C ASP A 347 3.23 3.20 -9.88
N HIS A 348 2.68 2.16 -9.25
CA HIS A 348 2.54 0.82 -9.84
C HIS A 348 1.29 0.62 -10.74
N SER A 349 0.64 1.71 -11.16
CA SER A 349 -0.53 1.67 -12.05
C SER A 349 -0.16 1.76 -13.54
N LEU A 350 -1.16 1.77 -14.43
CA LEU A 350 -1.00 2.05 -15.86
C LEU A 350 -0.03 1.08 -16.59
N GLY A 351 -0.01 -0.18 -16.15
CA GLY A 351 0.82 -1.23 -16.75
C GLY A 351 2.24 -1.32 -16.18
N CYS A 352 2.51 -0.69 -15.02
CA CYS A 352 3.82 -0.71 -14.37
C CYS A 352 4.27 -2.11 -13.93
N MET A 353 3.44 -2.95 -13.31
CA MET A 353 3.86 -4.32 -12.91
C MET A 353 3.33 -5.38 -13.88
N GLY A 354 2.05 -5.28 -14.25
CA GLY A 354 1.42 -5.94 -15.39
C GLY A 354 1.82 -7.39 -15.73
N ALA A 355 1.93 -7.72 -17.02
CA ALA A 355 2.18 -9.07 -17.52
C ALA A 355 3.53 -9.68 -17.09
N ALA A 356 4.43 -8.88 -16.49
CA ALA A 356 5.77 -9.30 -16.12
C ALA A 356 5.82 -10.27 -14.93
N SER A 357 4.73 -10.44 -14.17
CA SER A 357 4.58 -11.55 -13.22
C SER A 357 4.42 -12.91 -13.89
N GLY A 358 4.32 -12.96 -15.23
CA GLY A 358 4.24 -14.18 -16.03
C GLY A 358 2.88 -14.90 -15.99
N SER A 359 1.88 -14.32 -15.31
CA SER A 359 0.57 -14.95 -15.11
C SER A 359 -0.49 -14.58 -16.16
N ALA A 360 -0.26 -13.55 -16.98
CA ALA A 360 -1.19 -13.10 -18.02
C ALA A 360 -0.46 -12.37 -19.16
N THR A 361 -1.05 -12.36 -20.35
CA THR A 361 -0.63 -11.51 -21.48
C THR A 361 -1.15 -10.07 -21.33
N TRP A 362 -0.55 -9.11 -22.04
CA TRP A 362 -1.07 -7.73 -22.07
C TRP A 362 -2.51 -7.65 -22.58
N THR A 363 -2.89 -8.48 -23.54
CA THR A 363 -4.27 -8.57 -24.03
C THR A 363 -5.22 -9.01 -22.92
N GLU A 364 -4.86 -10.01 -22.11
CA GLU A 364 -5.70 -10.44 -20.99
C GLU A 364 -5.81 -9.36 -19.91
N LEU A 365 -4.69 -8.74 -19.54
CA LEU A 365 -4.65 -7.72 -18.48
C LEU A 365 -5.41 -6.45 -18.87
N LEU A 366 -5.16 -5.89 -20.06
CA LEU A 366 -5.83 -4.65 -20.49
C LEU A 366 -7.32 -4.87 -20.77
N ASN A 367 -7.73 -6.12 -21.02
CA ASN A 367 -9.13 -6.49 -21.13
C ASN A 367 -9.76 -6.99 -19.83
N LEU A 368 -9.09 -6.85 -18.67
CA LEU A 368 -9.58 -7.35 -17.38
C LEU A 368 -11.08 -7.02 -17.20
N PRO A 369 -11.93 -8.03 -16.93
CA PRO A 369 -13.37 -7.84 -16.93
C PRO A 369 -13.83 -6.89 -15.82
N ILE A 370 -14.78 -5.99 -16.12
CA ILE A 370 -15.22 -4.97 -15.18
C ILE A 370 -16.13 -5.51 -14.07
N ASP A 371 -16.71 -6.71 -14.20
CA ASP A 371 -17.47 -7.37 -13.12
C ASP A 371 -16.56 -8.15 -12.16
N GLU A 372 -15.32 -8.44 -12.59
CA GLU A 372 -14.30 -9.16 -11.84
C GLU A 372 -12.97 -8.37 -11.90
N PRO A 373 -12.92 -7.09 -11.47
CA PRO A 373 -11.76 -6.23 -11.66
C PRO A 373 -10.68 -6.50 -10.60
N VAL A 374 -10.23 -7.75 -10.50
CA VAL A 374 -9.26 -8.25 -9.53
C VAL A 374 -8.08 -8.91 -10.23
N ILE A 375 -6.88 -8.79 -9.64
CA ILE A 375 -5.63 -9.26 -10.25
C ILE A 375 -5.02 -10.35 -9.35
N ASN A 376 -4.81 -11.55 -9.92
CA ASN A 376 -4.24 -12.71 -9.23
C ASN A 376 -4.95 -13.07 -7.90
N VAL A 377 -6.22 -12.71 -7.73
CA VAL A 377 -7.03 -13.06 -6.56
C VAL A 377 -8.50 -13.25 -6.95
N ALA A 378 -9.21 -14.14 -6.26
CA ALA A 378 -10.64 -14.32 -6.46
C ALA A 378 -11.43 -13.15 -5.83
N ILE A 379 -12.47 -12.65 -6.51
CA ILE A 379 -13.24 -11.51 -6.03
C ILE A 379 -13.90 -11.77 -4.67
N GLU A 380 -14.26 -13.02 -4.37
CA GLU A 380 -14.84 -13.44 -3.08
C GLU A 380 -13.86 -13.22 -1.92
N ASN A 381 -12.55 -13.16 -2.20
CA ASN A 381 -11.55 -12.80 -1.20
C ASN A 381 -11.48 -11.28 -0.96
N ARG A 382 -12.27 -10.48 -1.67
CA ARG A 382 -12.38 -9.03 -1.56
C ARG A 382 -13.83 -8.67 -1.18
N PRO A 383 -14.26 -8.94 0.07
CA PRO A 383 -15.65 -8.84 0.51
C PRO A 383 -16.30 -7.48 0.27
N VAL A 384 -15.56 -6.37 0.36
CA VAL A 384 -16.12 -5.02 0.10
C VAL A 384 -16.52 -4.90 -1.37
N LEU A 385 -15.58 -5.18 -2.27
CA LEU A 385 -15.82 -5.13 -3.72
C LEU A 385 -16.88 -6.16 -4.14
N HIS A 386 -16.75 -7.40 -3.65
CA HIS A 386 -17.67 -8.48 -3.95
C HIS A 386 -19.09 -8.15 -3.54
N ALA A 387 -19.30 -7.63 -2.32
CA ALA A 387 -20.64 -7.30 -1.84
C ALA A 387 -21.27 -6.15 -2.64
N LEU A 388 -20.48 -5.14 -3.02
CA LEU A 388 -20.94 -4.04 -3.87
C LEU A 388 -21.32 -4.54 -5.27
N LEU A 389 -20.44 -5.27 -5.95
CA LEU A 389 -20.69 -5.75 -7.31
C LEU A 389 -21.67 -6.94 -7.37
N SER A 390 -21.96 -7.62 -6.27
CA SER A 390 -23.05 -8.61 -6.22
C SER A 390 -24.44 -7.97 -6.14
N ASN A 391 -24.52 -6.69 -5.79
CA ASN A 391 -25.77 -5.93 -5.79
C ASN A 391 -25.98 -5.25 -7.15
N GLU A 392 -27.03 -5.64 -7.87
CA GLU A 392 -27.31 -5.12 -9.21
C GLU A 392 -27.47 -3.58 -9.24
N THR A 393 -28.02 -2.97 -8.18
CA THR A 393 -28.18 -1.50 -8.14
C THR A 393 -26.82 -0.80 -8.07
N TYR A 394 -25.93 -1.26 -7.19
CA TYR A 394 -24.59 -0.69 -7.07
C TYR A 394 -23.73 -1.00 -8.29
N LYS A 395 -23.86 -2.19 -8.89
CA LYS A 395 -23.18 -2.54 -10.13
C LYS A 395 -23.53 -1.57 -11.27
N GLN A 396 -24.81 -1.21 -11.43
CA GLN A 396 -25.22 -0.23 -12.43
C GLN A 396 -24.68 1.18 -12.14
N ILE A 397 -24.59 1.58 -10.87
CA ILE A 397 -23.95 2.85 -10.47
C ILE A 397 -22.45 2.84 -10.81
N TYR A 398 -21.76 1.75 -10.49
CA TYR A 398 -20.35 1.54 -10.85
C TYR A 398 -20.10 1.62 -12.36
N TYR A 399 -20.97 1.03 -13.19
CA TYR A 399 -20.89 1.20 -14.65
C TYR A 399 -21.07 2.66 -15.08
N GLY A 400 -21.97 3.40 -14.41
CA GLY A 400 -22.12 4.85 -14.61
C GLY A 400 -20.82 5.60 -14.34
N TYR A 401 -20.10 5.25 -13.26
CA TYR A 401 -18.81 5.87 -12.94
C TYR A 401 -17.69 5.50 -13.92
N LEU A 402 -17.68 4.27 -14.44
CA LEU A 402 -16.77 3.93 -15.54
C LEU A 402 -17.08 4.74 -16.81
N ASP A 403 -18.36 4.88 -17.18
CA ASP A 403 -18.77 5.70 -18.32
C ASP A 403 -18.40 7.19 -18.15
N GLU A 404 -18.60 7.73 -16.95
CA GLU A 404 -18.22 9.10 -16.59
C GLU A 404 -16.71 9.31 -16.71
N LEU A 405 -15.88 8.41 -16.13
CA LEU A 405 -14.42 8.50 -16.23
C LEU A 405 -13.96 8.45 -17.69
N LEU A 406 -14.48 7.51 -18.48
CA LEU A 406 -14.12 7.40 -19.90
C LEU A 406 -14.49 8.67 -20.66
N THR A 407 -15.71 9.16 -20.51
CA THR A 407 -16.20 10.32 -21.26
C THR A 407 -15.51 11.62 -20.87
N SER A 408 -15.24 11.80 -19.57
CA SER A 408 -14.73 13.07 -19.02
C SER A 408 -13.21 13.18 -18.98
N TYR A 409 -12.49 12.05 -19.03
CA TYR A 409 -11.03 12.03 -18.85
C TYR A 409 -10.28 11.42 -20.04
N ILE A 410 -10.84 10.36 -20.65
CA ILE A 410 -10.15 9.55 -21.67
C ILE A 410 -10.58 9.95 -23.08
N GLU A 411 -11.87 9.86 -23.38
CA GLU A 411 -12.39 9.98 -24.75
C GLU A 411 -12.46 11.43 -25.25
N ASN A 412 -12.42 12.42 -24.34
CA ASN A 412 -12.44 13.83 -24.68
C ASN A 412 -11.04 14.43 -24.93
N GLY A 413 -9.98 13.64 -24.81
CA GLY A 413 -8.60 14.10 -25.02
C GLY A 413 -7.94 14.79 -23.83
N TYR A 414 -8.56 14.77 -22.64
CA TYR A 414 -8.03 15.45 -21.46
C TYR A 414 -6.70 14.83 -21.00
N VAL A 415 -6.60 13.50 -20.95
CA VAL A 415 -5.36 12.81 -20.54
C VAL A 415 -4.18 13.15 -21.47
N GLU A 416 -4.39 13.16 -22.78
CA GLU A 416 -3.35 13.50 -23.76
C GLU A 416 -2.89 14.95 -23.59
N LYS A 417 -3.84 15.88 -23.40
CA LYS A 417 -3.51 17.28 -23.15
C LYS A 417 -2.69 17.44 -21.86
N LYS A 418 -3.15 16.84 -20.76
CA LYS A 418 -2.48 16.92 -19.46
C LYS A 418 -1.07 16.32 -19.52
N VAL A 419 -0.90 15.17 -20.17
CA VAL A 419 0.41 14.55 -20.37
C VAL A 419 1.31 15.45 -21.21
N ALA A 420 0.83 16.03 -22.32
CA ALA A 420 1.63 16.94 -23.15
C ALA A 420 2.14 18.16 -22.36
N GLU A 421 1.27 18.82 -21.59
CA GLU A 421 1.64 19.95 -20.72
C GLU A 421 2.66 19.52 -19.65
N THR A 422 2.49 18.32 -19.08
CA THR A 422 3.41 17.78 -18.07
C THR A 422 4.77 17.42 -18.67
N ILE A 423 4.82 16.89 -19.90
CA ILE A 423 6.09 16.66 -20.61
C ILE A 423 6.86 17.98 -20.71
N GLU A 424 6.24 19.03 -21.25
CA GLU A 424 6.88 20.35 -21.42
C GLU A 424 7.46 20.89 -20.11
N LEU A 425 6.72 20.69 -19.00
CA LEU A 425 7.15 21.05 -17.66
C LEU A 425 8.39 20.27 -17.19
N LEU A 426 8.44 18.96 -17.44
CA LEU A 426 9.46 18.07 -16.90
C LEU A 426 10.74 17.98 -17.74
N LEU A 427 10.68 18.22 -19.06
CA LEU A 427 11.84 18.04 -19.94
C LEU A 427 13.14 18.71 -19.45
N PRO A 428 13.13 19.97 -18.95
CA PRO A 428 14.35 20.62 -18.48
C PRO A 428 15.02 19.95 -17.27
N TYR A 429 14.30 19.10 -16.55
CA TYR A 429 14.76 18.37 -15.37
C TYR A 429 15.12 16.93 -15.71
N VAL A 430 14.35 16.28 -16.60
CA VAL A 430 14.69 14.98 -17.17
C VAL A 430 16.05 15.03 -17.88
N ASP A 431 16.30 16.09 -18.66
CA ASP A 431 17.58 16.27 -19.37
C ASP A 431 18.78 16.53 -18.42
N LYS A 432 18.50 16.77 -17.13
CA LYS A 432 19.50 16.97 -16.07
C LYS A 432 19.53 15.83 -15.05
N GLU A 433 18.74 14.78 -15.25
CA GLU A 433 18.73 13.63 -14.35
C GLU A 433 20.17 13.12 -14.16
N PRO A 434 20.56 12.79 -12.92
CA PRO A 434 21.81 12.10 -12.64
C PRO A 434 21.96 10.81 -13.46
N ALA A 435 23.19 10.30 -13.57
CA ALA A 435 23.49 9.13 -14.41
C ALA A 435 22.78 7.84 -13.95
N ASP A 436 22.45 7.75 -12.67
CA ASP A 436 21.65 6.70 -12.02
C ASP A 436 20.14 7.00 -12.05
N GLY A 437 19.73 8.14 -12.61
CA GLY A 437 18.34 8.54 -12.81
C GLY A 437 17.72 8.03 -14.11
N VAL A 438 16.58 8.62 -14.48
CA VAL A 438 15.81 8.19 -15.65
C VAL A 438 16.40 8.83 -16.91
N SER A 439 16.80 8.00 -17.88
CA SER A 439 17.26 8.50 -19.18
C SER A 439 16.12 9.07 -20.02
N ARG A 440 16.46 9.98 -20.95
CA ARG A 440 15.47 10.59 -21.85
C ARG A 440 14.66 9.57 -22.66
N ASP A 441 15.34 8.57 -23.24
CA ASP A 441 14.69 7.53 -24.03
C ASP A 441 13.73 6.69 -23.17
N ARG A 442 14.11 6.42 -21.91
CA ARG A 442 13.28 5.65 -20.97
C ARG A 442 12.07 6.46 -20.52
N PHE A 443 12.23 7.76 -20.27
CA PHE A 443 11.13 8.69 -20.00
C PHE A 443 10.13 8.73 -21.17
N ASP A 444 10.60 8.98 -22.40
CA ASP A 444 9.74 9.08 -23.58
C ASP A 444 8.99 7.76 -23.83
N ALA A 445 9.64 6.60 -23.62
CA ALA A 445 9.02 5.28 -23.74
C ALA A 445 7.95 5.05 -22.65
N ALA A 446 8.20 5.44 -21.40
CA ALA A 446 7.26 5.26 -20.30
C ALA A 446 6.03 6.16 -20.44
N VAL A 447 6.23 7.41 -20.85
CA VAL A 447 5.12 8.34 -21.15
C VAL A 447 4.24 7.80 -22.29
N LYS A 448 4.85 7.31 -23.37
CA LYS A 448 4.11 6.66 -24.46
C LYS A 448 3.33 5.44 -23.95
N SER A 449 3.96 4.60 -23.13
CA SER A 449 3.34 3.42 -22.54
C SER A 449 2.09 3.78 -21.72
N ASN A 450 2.17 4.79 -20.85
CA ASN A 450 1.03 5.24 -20.04
C ASN A 450 -0.15 5.73 -20.91
N LEU A 451 0.12 6.43 -22.01
CA LEU A 451 -0.91 6.89 -22.96
C LEU A 451 -1.52 5.71 -23.74
N ASP A 452 -0.70 4.78 -24.22
CA ASP A 452 -1.18 3.56 -24.89
C ASP A 452 -2.03 2.71 -23.94
N PHE A 453 -1.63 2.59 -22.67
CA PHE A 453 -2.42 1.93 -21.64
C PHE A 453 -3.81 2.57 -21.53
N CYS A 454 -3.87 3.91 -21.35
CA CYS A 454 -5.13 4.63 -21.21
C CYS A 454 -6.04 4.40 -22.41
N LYS A 455 -5.48 4.41 -23.62
CA LYS A 455 -6.19 4.14 -24.86
C LYS A 455 -6.73 2.71 -24.92
N TYR A 456 -5.87 1.70 -24.74
CA TYR A 456 -6.28 0.29 -24.83
C TYR A 456 -7.30 -0.08 -23.76
N ARG A 457 -7.05 0.34 -22.52
CA ARG A 457 -7.93 0.09 -21.40
C ARG A 457 -9.27 0.81 -21.56
N GLY A 458 -9.24 2.06 -22.03
CA GLY A 458 -10.46 2.82 -22.35
C GLY A 458 -11.31 2.14 -23.43
N GLN A 459 -10.69 1.67 -24.51
CA GLN A 459 -11.38 0.90 -25.55
C GLN A 459 -12.00 -0.40 -25.02
N SER A 460 -11.27 -1.13 -24.17
CA SER A 460 -11.78 -2.36 -23.58
C SER A 460 -12.99 -2.10 -22.69
N ILE A 461 -12.89 -1.16 -21.74
CA ILE A 461 -14.01 -0.85 -20.83
C ILE A 461 -15.20 -0.31 -21.62
N ARG A 462 -15.00 0.55 -22.62
CA ARG A 462 -16.07 1.02 -23.50
C ARG A 462 -16.77 -0.14 -24.21
N GLY A 463 -16.02 -1.08 -24.78
CA GLY A 463 -16.55 -2.29 -25.40
C GLY A 463 -17.31 -3.18 -24.41
N GLN A 464 -16.84 -3.27 -23.17
CA GLN A 464 -17.51 -4.00 -22.10
C GLN A 464 -18.84 -3.35 -21.70
N LEU A 465 -18.86 -2.02 -21.50
CA LEU A 465 -20.07 -1.26 -21.18
C LEU A 465 -21.12 -1.38 -22.29
N SER A 466 -20.71 -1.27 -23.56
CA SER A 466 -21.62 -1.37 -24.72
C SER A 466 -22.10 -2.79 -25.01
N GLY A 467 -21.49 -3.81 -24.39
CA GLY A 467 -21.78 -5.22 -24.63
C GLY A 467 -21.09 -5.82 -25.86
N ALA A 468 -20.13 -5.13 -26.46
CA ALA A 468 -19.28 -5.66 -27.54
C ALA A 468 -18.22 -6.63 -26.99
N ILE A 469 -17.77 -6.43 -25.76
CA ILE A 469 -16.85 -7.29 -25.00
C ILE A 469 -17.60 -7.81 -23.77
N SER A 470 -17.34 -9.05 -23.38
CA SER A 470 -17.94 -9.60 -22.15
C SER A 470 -17.37 -8.92 -20.89
N LYS A 471 -18.22 -8.77 -19.87
CA LYS A 471 -17.84 -8.19 -18.57
C LYS A 471 -17.31 -9.22 -17.56
N THR A 472 -17.25 -10.51 -17.92
CA THR A 472 -16.79 -11.61 -17.03
C THR A 472 -15.66 -12.41 -17.67
N THR A 473 -14.78 -12.97 -16.84
CA THR A 473 -13.60 -13.74 -17.30
C THR A 473 -14.02 -14.93 -18.15
N GLN A 474 -14.98 -15.72 -17.67
CA GLN A 474 -15.41 -16.95 -18.34
C GLN A 474 -15.95 -16.68 -19.75
N ALA A 475 -16.74 -15.63 -19.94
CA ALA A 475 -17.31 -15.34 -21.26
C ALA A 475 -16.31 -14.64 -22.20
N GLN A 476 -15.32 -13.90 -21.66
CA GLN A 476 -14.19 -13.43 -22.47
C GLN A 476 -13.35 -14.60 -23.01
N GLN A 477 -13.11 -15.64 -22.20
CA GLN A 477 -12.40 -16.85 -22.63
C GLN A 477 -13.12 -17.64 -23.73
N VAL A 478 -14.46 -17.57 -23.79
CA VAL A 478 -15.26 -18.21 -24.85
C VAL A 478 -15.22 -17.42 -26.16
N ALA A 479 -14.99 -16.11 -26.09
CA ALA A 479 -14.97 -15.21 -27.25
C ALA A 479 -13.72 -14.29 -27.27
N PRO A 480 -12.50 -14.83 -27.22
CA PRO A 480 -11.27 -14.04 -27.10
C PRO A 480 -11.03 -13.13 -28.31
N GLN A 481 -11.60 -13.46 -29.48
CA GLN A 481 -11.55 -12.63 -30.68
C GLN A 481 -12.30 -11.29 -30.54
N THR A 482 -13.09 -11.10 -29.50
CA THR A 482 -13.78 -9.84 -29.22
C THR A 482 -12.92 -8.86 -28.44
N LEU A 483 -11.85 -9.34 -27.80
CA LEU A 483 -10.96 -8.52 -26.98
C LEU A 483 -10.18 -7.51 -27.84
N ILE A 484 -9.82 -6.40 -27.22
CA ILE A 484 -8.88 -5.45 -27.84
C ILE A 484 -7.51 -6.11 -27.90
N ASP A 485 -6.96 -6.26 -29.10
CA ASP A 485 -5.61 -6.81 -29.28
C ASP A 485 -4.56 -5.82 -28.76
N CYS A 486 -3.88 -6.23 -27.69
CA CYS A 486 -2.83 -5.45 -27.02
C CYS A 486 -1.47 -6.14 -27.10
N SER A 487 -1.27 -7.04 -28.07
CA SER A 487 -0.01 -7.78 -28.24
C SER A 487 1.21 -6.89 -28.49
N GLU A 488 0.99 -5.70 -29.06
CA GLU A 488 2.02 -4.70 -29.33
C GLU A 488 2.21 -3.70 -28.17
N PHE A 489 1.47 -3.83 -27.06
CA PHE A 489 1.65 -2.98 -25.90
C PHE A 489 2.99 -3.29 -25.23
N VAL A 490 3.75 -2.25 -24.88
CA VAL A 490 5.04 -2.35 -24.22
C VAL A 490 5.04 -1.45 -22.99
N SER A 491 5.45 -2.01 -21.85
CA SER A 491 5.72 -1.26 -20.63
C SER A 491 7.21 -1.35 -20.29
N PRO A 492 7.98 -0.25 -20.40
CA PRO A 492 9.42 -0.28 -20.13
C PRO A 492 9.75 -0.45 -18.64
N ASP A 493 8.77 -0.21 -17.76
CA ASP A 493 8.91 -0.35 -16.32
C ASP A 493 8.34 -1.67 -15.79
N SER A 494 7.75 -2.51 -16.66
CA SER A 494 7.27 -3.83 -16.23
C SER A 494 8.40 -4.79 -15.94
N GLY A 495 8.38 -5.34 -14.74
CA GLY A 495 9.28 -6.39 -14.27
C GLY A 495 8.62 -7.20 -13.16
N SER A 496 9.06 -8.44 -12.98
CA SER A 496 8.72 -9.21 -11.79
C SER A 496 9.29 -8.55 -10.53
N LEU A 497 8.79 -8.90 -9.34
CA LEU A 497 9.39 -8.45 -8.08
C LEU A 497 10.89 -8.81 -7.99
N SER A 498 11.29 -9.95 -8.57
CA SER A 498 12.70 -10.31 -8.73
C SER A 498 13.45 -9.36 -9.66
N ASP A 499 12.91 -8.99 -10.82
CA ASP A 499 13.57 -8.03 -11.74
C ASP A 499 13.70 -6.64 -11.10
N LEU A 500 12.73 -6.27 -10.27
CA LEU A 500 12.76 -5.03 -9.50
C LEU A 500 13.88 -5.05 -8.44
N LEU A 501 14.04 -6.15 -7.70
CA LEU A 501 15.05 -6.24 -6.63
C LEU A 501 16.45 -6.61 -7.15
N PHE A 502 16.54 -7.32 -8.28
CA PHE A 502 17.75 -7.82 -8.92
C PHE A 502 17.81 -7.35 -10.38
N PRO A 503 18.02 -6.04 -10.62
CA PRO A 503 18.26 -5.55 -11.98
C PRO A 503 19.51 -6.22 -12.57
N GLU A 504 19.65 -6.16 -13.89
CA GLU A 504 20.75 -6.78 -14.62
C GLU A 504 22.12 -6.44 -13.99
N GLY A 505 22.87 -7.47 -13.61
CA GLY A 505 24.18 -7.34 -12.95
C GLY A 505 24.15 -7.28 -11.42
N VAL A 506 22.97 -7.20 -10.81
CA VAL A 506 22.77 -7.33 -9.35
C VAL A 506 22.30 -8.73 -9.04
N TYR A 507 23.01 -9.44 -8.16
CA TYR A 507 22.65 -10.80 -7.75
C TYR A 507 22.33 -10.87 -6.26
N PHE A 508 21.75 -12.00 -5.82
CA PHE A 508 21.40 -12.26 -4.43
C PHE A 508 22.52 -11.92 -3.44
N GLU A 509 23.77 -12.21 -3.81
CA GLU A 509 24.93 -11.95 -2.95
C GLU A 509 25.22 -10.44 -2.77
N ASP A 510 24.88 -9.57 -3.73
CA ASP A 510 25.02 -8.11 -3.58
C ASP A 510 24.01 -7.57 -2.58
N LEU A 511 22.79 -8.12 -2.62
CA LEU A 511 21.75 -7.80 -1.65
C LEU A 511 22.20 -8.18 -0.24
N VAL A 512 22.77 -9.37 -0.06
CA VAL A 512 23.31 -9.80 1.24
C VAL A 512 24.45 -8.88 1.68
N ALA A 513 25.42 -8.60 0.81
CA ALA A 513 26.55 -7.71 1.14
C ALA A 513 26.09 -6.30 1.53
N SER A 514 25.08 -5.75 0.84
CA SER A 514 24.54 -4.42 1.12
C SER A 514 23.70 -4.35 2.39
N LEU A 515 23.05 -5.47 2.77
CA LEU A 515 22.19 -5.55 3.95
C LEU A 515 22.97 -5.82 5.23
N VAL A 516 23.99 -6.69 5.20
CA VAL A 516 24.74 -7.14 6.40
C VAL A 516 25.24 -5.97 7.29
N PRO A 517 25.79 -4.86 6.76
CA PRO A 517 26.20 -3.72 7.59
C PRO A 517 25.04 -2.97 8.26
N ARG A 518 23.81 -3.16 7.78
CA ARG A 518 22.62 -2.36 8.12
C ARG A 518 21.66 -3.10 9.05
N ILE A 519 21.66 -4.43 9.03
CA ILE A 519 20.74 -5.24 9.81
C ILE A 519 21.45 -5.87 11.01
N ASN A 520 20.71 -6.11 12.10
CA ASN A 520 21.30 -6.79 13.25
C ASN A 520 21.53 -8.28 12.94
N THR A 521 22.42 -8.88 13.73
CA THR A 521 22.81 -10.29 13.64
C THR A 521 21.62 -11.26 13.59
N MET A 522 20.62 -11.06 14.44
CA MET A 522 19.47 -11.97 14.54
C MET A 522 18.57 -11.88 13.30
N ALA A 523 18.39 -10.68 12.77
CA ALA A 523 17.62 -10.46 11.56
C ALA A 523 18.36 -11.01 10.31
N THR A 524 19.69 -10.89 10.25
CA THR A 524 20.53 -11.51 9.21
C THR A 524 20.35 -13.03 9.14
N ILE A 525 20.20 -13.69 10.30
CA ILE A 525 20.05 -15.14 10.39
C ILE A 525 18.63 -15.60 10.08
N ALA A 526 17.63 -14.75 10.32
CA ALA A 526 16.23 -15.06 10.03
C ALA A 526 15.92 -15.06 8.52
N ILE A 527 16.72 -14.34 7.73
CA ILE A 527 16.42 -14.07 6.32
C ILE A 527 17.28 -14.88 5.34
N LEU A 528 18.36 -15.49 5.82
CA LEU A 528 19.25 -16.32 5.02
C LEU A 528 18.89 -17.81 5.14
N PRO A 529 18.89 -18.58 4.05
CA PRO A 529 18.76 -20.03 4.11
C PRO A 529 19.81 -20.64 5.02
N PHE A 530 19.44 -21.71 5.73
CA PHE A 530 20.38 -22.44 6.57
C PHE A 530 21.64 -22.88 5.80
N GLU A 531 21.49 -23.26 4.53
CA GLU A 531 22.65 -23.62 3.68
C GLU A 531 23.51 -22.40 3.32
N THR A 532 22.93 -21.20 3.12
CA THR A 532 23.71 -19.95 2.94
C THR A 532 24.44 -19.54 4.21
N ILE A 533 23.79 -19.67 5.37
CA ILE A 533 24.41 -19.43 6.68
C ILE A 533 25.54 -20.45 6.92
N LYS A 534 25.31 -21.71 6.57
CA LYS A 534 26.30 -22.77 6.67
C LYS A 534 27.48 -22.54 5.72
N ASP A 535 27.26 -22.07 4.50
CA ASP A 535 28.34 -21.68 3.56
C ASP A 535 29.11 -20.44 4.04
N LEU A 536 28.43 -19.50 4.71
CA LEU A 536 29.03 -18.32 5.34
C LEU A 536 29.93 -18.70 6.54
N ILE A 537 29.55 -19.72 7.32
CA ILE A 537 30.25 -20.16 8.54
C ILE A 537 31.31 -21.24 8.25
N PHE A 538 30.99 -22.16 7.34
CA PHE A 538 31.78 -23.35 7.00
C PHE A 538 31.97 -23.39 5.48
N PRO A 539 32.98 -22.69 4.94
CA PRO A 539 33.20 -22.65 3.50
C PRO A 539 33.33 -24.08 2.94
N SER A 540 32.50 -24.38 1.96
CA SER A 540 32.59 -25.60 1.15
C SER A 540 33.93 -25.65 0.40
N SER A 541 34.30 -26.83 -0.11
CA SER A 541 35.61 -27.06 -0.78
C SER A 541 35.82 -26.26 -2.07
N ASP A 542 34.80 -25.53 -2.52
CA ASP A 542 34.79 -24.59 -3.65
C ASP A 542 34.96 -23.11 -3.22
N GLY A 543 35.14 -22.83 -1.91
CA GLY A 543 35.47 -21.51 -1.39
C GLY A 543 34.36 -20.76 -0.65
N GLY A 544 33.10 -21.22 -0.75
CA GLY A 544 31.95 -20.59 -0.10
C GLY A 544 31.59 -19.18 -0.64
N LEU A 545 30.58 -18.55 -0.04
CA LEU A 545 29.98 -17.29 -0.52
C LEU A 545 31.01 -16.14 -0.62
N VAL A 546 31.86 -15.95 0.40
CA VAL A 546 32.81 -14.82 0.42
C VAL A 546 33.90 -14.97 -0.65
N GLN A 547 34.36 -16.21 -0.91
CA GLN A 547 35.35 -16.43 -1.96
C GLN A 547 34.74 -16.22 -3.35
N ARG A 548 33.48 -16.63 -3.58
CA ARG A 548 32.76 -16.32 -4.83
C ARG A 548 32.58 -14.80 -5.03
N LEU A 549 32.33 -14.05 -3.96
CA LEU A 549 32.22 -12.59 -3.97
C LEU A 549 33.57 -11.90 -4.25
N GLU A 550 34.68 -12.41 -3.73
CA GLU A 550 36.04 -11.91 -4.03
C GLU A 550 36.47 -12.27 -5.46
N GLU A 551 36.25 -13.50 -5.90
CA GLU A 551 36.63 -13.99 -7.24
C GLU A 551 35.85 -13.30 -8.36
N SER A 552 34.63 -12.86 -8.08
CA SER A 552 33.83 -12.04 -8.99
C SER A 552 34.20 -10.55 -8.94
N GLY A 553 35.10 -10.13 -8.05
CA GLY A 553 35.50 -8.73 -7.86
C GLY A 553 34.43 -7.85 -7.20
N ARG A 554 33.35 -8.45 -6.70
CA ARG A 554 32.20 -7.78 -6.09
C ARG A 554 32.46 -7.38 -4.64
N VAL A 555 33.49 -7.94 -4.01
CA VAL A 555 34.01 -7.52 -2.70
C VAL A 555 35.51 -7.28 -2.82
N GLN A 556 35.95 -6.05 -2.54
CA GLN A 556 37.36 -5.66 -2.60
C GLN A 556 38.16 -6.16 -1.39
N ASP A 557 37.50 -6.31 -0.24
CA ASP A 557 38.10 -6.77 1.01
C ASP A 557 37.23 -7.86 1.65
N GLY A 558 37.35 -9.10 1.14
CA GLY A 558 36.60 -10.21 1.71
C GLY A 558 37.17 -10.68 3.05
N GLU A 559 38.30 -10.14 3.51
CA GLU A 559 38.78 -10.35 4.88
C GLU A 559 37.97 -9.51 5.88
N ALA A 560 37.66 -8.25 5.53
CA ALA A 560 36.73 -7.40 6.27
C ALA A 560 35.32 -8.00 6.32
N LEU A 561 34.77 -8.43 5.18
CA LEU A 561 33.45 -9.09 5.14
C LEU A 561 33.44 -10.38 5.97
N ARG A 562 34.50 -11.20 5.89
CA ARG A 562 34.66 -12.38 6.77
C ARG A 562 34.71 -12.00 8.24
N SER A 563 35.35 -10.89 8.59
CA SER A 563 35.41 -10.39 9.97
C SER A 563 34.04 -9.96 10.48
N GLU A 564 33.27 -9.24 9.65
CA GLU A 564 31.88 -8.85 9.96
C GLU A 564 30.98 -10.07 10.13
N ILE A 565 31.02 -11.03 9.20
CA ILE A 565 30.27 -12.29 9.29
C ILE A 565 30.66 -13.06 10.55
N LYS A 566 31.95 -13.17 10.88
CA LYS A 566 32.41 -13.83 12.11
C LYS A 566 31.90 -13.11 13.36
N GLN A 567 31.93 -11.78 13.37
CA GLN A 567 31.43 -10.98 14.49
C GLN A 567 29.92 -11.15 14.65
N LEU A 568 29.21 -11.23 13.54
CA LEU A 568 27.79 -11.51 13.47
C LEU A 568 27.49 -12.90 14.06
N VAL A 569 28.19 -13.95 13.64
CA VAL A 569 28.05 -15.31 14.20
C VAL A 569 28.40 -15.36 15.69
N LEU A 570 29.44 -14.63 16.14
CA LEU A 570 29.81 -14.53 17.55
C LEU A 570 28.72 -13.82 18.37
N ASN A 571 28.16 -12.74 17.84
CA ASN A 571 27.04 -12.04 18.45
C ASN A 571 25.80 -12.97 18.52
N PHE A 572 25.55 -13.78 17.50
CA PHE A 572 24.46 -14.75 17.49
C PHE A 572 24.64 -15.81 18.57
N ILE A 573 25.83 -16.41 18.64
CA ILE A 573 26.17 -17.36 19.70
C ILE A 573 25.97 -16.71 21.07
N LYS A 574 26.37 -15.45 21.22
CA LYS A 574 26.20 -14.69 22.47
C LYS A 574 24.73 -14.43 22.79
N ASP A 575 23.91 -14.03 21.82
CA ASP A 575 22.49 -13.71 21.99
C ASP A 575 21.66 -14.97 22.23
N VAL A 576 21.90 -16.05 21.48
CA VAL A 576 21.33 -17.38 21.73
C VAL A 576 21.79 -17.91 23.09
N SER A 577 23.06 -17.72 23.45
CA SER A 577 23.54 -18.09 24.80
C SER A 577 22.83 -17.27 25.87
N ALA A 578 22.59 -15.97 25.68
CA ALA A 578 21.84 -15.14 26.63
C ALA A 578 20.37 -15.57 26.74
N LEU A 579 19.74 -15.91 25.61
CA LEU A 579 18.38 -16.47 25.50
C LEU A 579 18.26 -17.87 26.11
N LEU A 580 19.33 -18.66 26.14
CA LEU A 580 19.40 -19.96 26.82
C LEU A 580 19.75 -19.81 28.31
N VAL A 581 20.55 -18.81 28.67
CA VAL A 581 20.91 -18.51 30.07
C VAL A 581 19.73 -17.96 30.84
N ALA A 582 18.81 -17.19 30.24
CA ALA A 582 17.60 -16.68 30.90
C ALA A 582 16.64 -17.78 31.41
N PRO A 583 16.20 -18.78 30.61
CA PRO A 583 15.35 -19.87 31.07
C PRO A 583 16.11 -20.88 31.94
N VAL A 584 17.43 -21.04 31.76
CA VAL A 584 18.25 -21.88 32.67
C VAL A 584 18.43 -21.19 34.03
N ALA A 585 18.65 -19.88 34.07
CA ALA A 585 18.73 -19.10 35.32
C ALA A 585 17.36 -18.99 36.01
N LEU A 586 16.27 -18.81 35.25
CA LEU A 586 14.90 -18.85 35.77
C LEU A 586 14.53 -20.25 36.26
N GLY A 587 14.95 -21.29 35.55
CA GLY A 587 14.82 -22.70 35.95
C GLY A 587 15.59 -22.99 37.23
N ILE A 588 16.84 -22.53 37.35
CA ILE A 588 17.65 -22.66 38.57
C ILE A 588 17.04 -21.84 39.72
N ALA A 589 16.53 -20.63 39.46
CA ALA A 589 15.87 -19.79 40.46
C ALA A 589 14.54 -20.39 40.94
N LEU A 590 13.76 -20.98 40.04
CA LEU A 590 12.53 -21.71 40.36
C LEU A 590 12.85 -23.01 41.13
N ILE A 591 13.89 -23.75 40.75
CA ILE A 591 14.38 -24.92 41.49
C ILE A 591 14.87 -24.52 42.89
N PHE A 592 15.58 -23.41 43.04
CA PHE A 592 15.99 -22.85 44.34
C PHE A 592 14.79 -22.40 45.17
N ALA A 593 13.81 -21.71 44.57
CA ALA A 593 12.58 -21.29 45.24
C ALA A 593 11.72 -22.48 45.69
N PHE A 594 11.67 -23.56 44.91
CA PHE A 594 10.93 -24.79 45.24
C PHE A 594 11.65 -25.63 46.31
N THR A 595 12.99 -25.69 46.27
CA THR A 595 13.79 -26.44 47.25
C THR A 595 13.95 -25.70 48.59
N TYR A 596 13.97 -24.36 48.60
CA TYR A 596 14.02 -23.56 49.84
C TYR A 596 12.64 -23.18 50.40
N GLY A 597 11.61 -23.01 49.56
CA GLY A 597 10.24 -22.73 49.99
C GLY A 597 9.58 -23.89 50.75
N ASN A 598 9.99 -25.14 50.47
CA ASN A 598 9.46 -26.33 51.14
C ASN A 598 10.13 -26.70 52.47
N LYS A 599 11.18 -25.98 52.91
CA LYS A 599 11.80 -26.18 54.24
C LYS A 599 11.23 -25.29 55.36
N ARG A 600 10.20 -24.48 55.09
CA ARG A 600 9.49 -23.70 56.12
C ARG A 600 7.97 -23.84 56.03
N ARG A 601 7.45 -25.07 56.22
CA ARG A 601 6.09 -25.29 56.75
C ARG A 601 6.14 -26.32 57.86
N ALA A 602 6.38 -25.86 59.08
CA ALA A 602 6.16 -26.63 60.29
C ALA A 602 4.66 -26.97 60.42
N ALA A 603 4.36 -28.24 60.68
CA ALA A 603 3.00 -28.75 60.87
C ALA A 603 2.30 -28.14 62.10
N PRO A 604 0.98 -27.89 62.06
CA PRO A 604 0.23 -27.38 63.21
C PRO A 604 -0.05 -28.49 64.25
N ARG A 605 0.27 -28.21 65.52
CA ARG A 605 -0.12 -29.00 66.70
C ARG A 605 -1.65 -29.09 66.82
N LYS A 606 -2.22 -30.31 66.70
CA LYS A 606 -3.60 -30.60 67.13
C LYS A 606 -3.67 -30.76 68.66
N LYS A 607 -4.43 -29.88 69.32
CA LYS A 607 -4.85 -30.02 70.74
C LYS A 607 -5.83 -31.20 70.89
N LYS A 608 -5.50 -32.21 71.70
CA LYS A 608 -6.45 -33.21 72.21
C LYS A 608 -7.25 -32.62 73.37
N LYS A 609 -8.58 -32.54 73.23
CA LYS A 609 -9.52 -32.27 74.33
C LYS A 609 -9.65 -33.53 75.20
N LYS A 610 -9.59 -33.33 76.52
CA LYS A 610 -10.00 -34.29 77.55
C LYS A 610 -11.53 -34.28 77.70
N GLY A 611 -12.10 -35.47 77.84
CA GLY A 611 -13.44 -35.79 78.35
C GLY A 611 -13.47 -37.31 78.36
N GLY A 612 -13.51 -38.00 79.49
CA GLY A 612 -14.58 -37.95 80.48
C GLY A 612 -15.19 -39.35 80.45
N GLU A 613 -15.06 -40.04 81.57
CA GLU A 613 -15.29 -41.47 81.80
C GLU A 613 -16.72 -42.00 81.54
N LYS A 614 -16.76 -43.33 81.32
CA LYS A 614 -17.74 -44.36 81.75
C LYS A 614 -19.01 -44.61 80.92
N ASN A 615 -18.98 -45.77 80.24
CA ASN A 615 -19.73 -47.01 80.54
C ASN A 615 -21.09 -46.87 81.24
N VAL A 616 -22.16 -47.45 80.65
CA VAL A 616 -22.78 -48.77 80.94
C VAL A 616 -24.23 -48.76 80.40
N VAL A 617 -24.59 -49.83 79.69
CA VAL A 617 -25.87 -50.21 78.99
C VAL A 617 -26.14 -49.55 77.65
#